data_AF-A0A6G3XUI7-F1
#
_entry.id   AF-A0A6G3XUI7-F1
#
_cell.length_a   1.000
_cell.length_b   1.000
_cell.length_c   1.000
_cell.angle_alpha   90.00
_cell.angle_beta   90.00
_cell.angle_gamma   90.00
#
_symmetry.space_group_name_H-M   'P 1'
#
loop_
_entity.id
_entity.type
_entity.pdbx_description
1 polymer ?
#
loop_
_entity_poly.entity_id
_entity_poly.type
_entity_poly.pdbx_seq_one_letter_code
_entity_poly.pdbx_strand_id
1 'polypeptide(L)'
;MTAVESRPAGVALTPSPGGHRPSGARVKAFVALTKPRIIELLLITTVPVMFLAAQGVPDLWLVLTTTIGGYLSAGGANALNMYIDRDIDA
;
A
#
# COMPACT_ATOMS: atom_id res chain seq x y z
N MET A 1 7.68 -34.12 30.08
CA MET A 1 9.05 -33.60 30.24
C MET A 1 9.70 -33.62 28.87
N THR A 2 9.45 -32.59 28.05
CA THR A 2 10.08 -32.39 26.74
C THR A 2 10.65 -30.98 26.75
N ALA A 3 11.98 -30.90 26.83
CA ALA A 3 12.73 -29.67 26.97
C ALA A 3 12.47 -28.74 25.77
N VAL A 4 12.03 -27.53 26.05
CA VAL A 4 12.00 -26.43 25.09
C VAL A 4 13.42 -25.89 25.01
N GLU A 5 14.15 -26.31 23.97
CA GLU A 5 15.46 -25.75 23.62
C GLU A 5 15.29 -24.24 23.39
N SER A 6 15.85 -23.44 24.28
CA SER A 6 15.78 -21.99 24.23
C SER A 6 16.65 -21.50 23.07
N ARG A 7 16.01 -21.03 22.01
CA ARG A 7 16.70 -20.41 20.86
C ARG A 7 17.49 -19.19 21.38
N PRO A 8 18.79 -19.05 21.09
CA PRO A 8 19.58 -17.93 21.60
C PRO A 8 19.03 -16.63 21.03
N ALA A 9 18.35 -15.87 21.89
CA ALA A 9 17.99 -14.49 21.64
C ALA A 9 19.26 -13.66 21.73
N GLY A 10 19.68 -13.05 20.62
CA GLY A 10 20.71 -12.01 20.66
C GLY A 10 21.94 -12.28 19.81
N VAL A 11 21.77 -12.37 18.49
CA VAL A 11 22.69 -11.64 17.61
C VAL A 11 22.00 -10.31 17.33
N ALA A 12 22.13 -9.38 18.28
CA ALA A 12 21.88 -7.98 18.02
C ALA A 12 22.94 -7.54 17.01
N LEU A 13 22.59 -7.53 15.72
CA LEU A 13 23.39 -6.87 14.70
C LEU A 13 23.52 -5.42 15.14
N THR A 14 24.72 -5.01 15.53
CA THR A 14 25.05 -3.61 15.80
C THR A 14 24.61 -2.79 14.57
N PRO A 15 23.63 -1.88 14.70
CA PRO A 15 23.20 -1.07 13.57
C PRO A 15 24.38 -0.19 13.18
N SER A 16 24.97 -0.46 12.02
CA SER A 16 26.04 0.39 11.48
C SER A 16 25.48 1.80 11.27
N PRO A 17 25.96 2.81 12.03
CA PRO A 17 25.43 4.16 11.94
C PRO A 17 26.01 4.81 10.68
N GLY A 18 25.25 4.85 9.59
CA GLY A 18 25.66 5.62 8.41
C GLY A 18 25.24 5.10 7.03
N GLY A 19 24.54 3.97 6.94
CA GLY A 19 24.03 3.50 5.66
C GLY A 19 22.96 4.45 5.11
N HIS A 20 23.31 5.27 4.12
CA HIS A 20 22.34 6.04 3.33
C HIS A 20 21.30 5.06 2.77
N ARG A 21 20.11 4.99 3.38
CA ARG A 21 18.99 4.26 2.78
C ARG A 21 18.76 4.87 1.40
N PRO A 22 18.95 4.10 0.31
CA PRO A 22 18.82 4.66 -1.03
C PRO A 22 17.44 5.28 -1.17
N SER A 23 17.37 6.48 -1.72
CA SER A 23 16.11 7.24 -1.88
C SER A 23 15.04 6.40 -2.57
N GLY A 24 15.43 5.57 -3.54
CA GLY A 24 14.55 4.60 -4.21
C GLY A 24 13.93 3.55 -3.28
N ALA A 25 14.62 3.10 -2.23
CA ALA A 25 14.04 2.17 -1.27
C ALA A 25 12.96 2.82 -0.41
N ARG A 26 13.09 4.12 -0.09
CA ARG A 26 12.04 4.86 0.65
C ARG A 26 10.80 5.06 -0.21
N VAL A 27 10.98 5.47 -1.46
CA VAL A 27 9.86 5.62 -2.40
C VAL A 27 9.12 4.30 -2.58
N LYS A 28 9.86 3.19 -2.78
CA LYS A 28 9.26 1.86 -2.89
C LYS A 28 8.50 1.46 -1.62
N ALA A 29 9.00 1.82 -0.44
CA ALA A 29 8.30 1.57 0.82
C ALA A 29 6.97 2.35 0.90
N PHE A 30 6.95 3.63 0.50
CA PHE A 30 5.70 4.41 0.46
C PHE A 30 4.70 3.85 -0.55
N VAL A 31 5.15 3.41 -1.73
CA VAL A 31 4.28 2.78 -2.73
C VAL A 31 3.74 1.43 -2.21
N ALA A 32 4.52 0.67 -1.44
CA ALA A 32 4.04 -0.58 -0.85
C ALA A 32 2.87 -0.34 0.12
N LEU A 33 2.87 0.77 0.85
CA LEU A 33 1.79 1.14 1.78
C LEU A 33 0.45 1.39 1.08
N THR A 34 0.45 1.83 -0.19
CA THR A 34 -0.80 2.08 -0.91
C THR A 34 -1.49 0.79 -1.36
N LYS A 35 -0.80 -0.36 -1.30
CA LYS A 35 -1.29 -1.67 -1.76
C LYS A 35 -1.84 -1.58 -3.20
N PRO A 36 -0.98 -1.33 -4.21
CA PRO A 36 -1.40 -1.01 -5.58
C PRO A 36 -2.31 -2.05 -6.23
N ARG A 37 -2.13 -3.33 -5.89
CA ARG A 37 -2.97 -4.42 -6.39
C ARG A 37 -4.43 -4.31 -5.91
N ILE A 38 -4.65 -3.86 -4.68
CA ILE A 38 -6.00 -3.67 -4.13
C ILE A 38 -6.68 -2.50 -4.84
N ILE A 39 -5.95 -1.39 -5.01
CA ILE A 39 -6.47 -0.22 -5.71
C ILE A 39 -6.78 -0.54 -7.18
N GLU A 40 -5.95 -1.32 -7.86
CA GLU A 40 -6.22 -1.80 -9.23
C GLU A 40 -7.54 -2.57 -9.30
N LEU A 41 -7.76 -3.51 -8.37
CA LEU A 41 -9.00 -4.28 -8.28
C LEU A 41 -10.23 -3.39 -7.98
N LEU A 42 -10.04 -2.28 -7.28
CA LEU A 42 -11.10 -1.29 -7.08
C LEU A 42 -11.37 -0.49 -8.36
N LEU A 43 -10.32 0.07 -8.97
CA LEU A 43 -10.45 0.97 -10.13
C LEU A 43 -10.95 0.25 -11.38
N ILE A 44 -10.58 -1.02 -11.57
CA ILE A 44 -11.07 -1.82 -12.70
C ILE A 44 -12.59 -2.03 -12.65
N THR A 45 -13.22 -1.94 -11.47
CA THR A 45 -14.68 -1.96 -11.36
C THR A 45 -15.29 -0.57 -11.55
N THR A 46 -14.55 0.47 -11.20
CA THR A 46 -15.01 1.86 -11.30
C THR A 46 -15.15 2.31 -12.76
N VAL A 47 -14.13 2.04 -13.59
CA VAL A 47 -14.11 2.52 -14.97
C VAL A 47 -15.29 1.97 -15.79
N PRO A 48 -15.57 0.65 -15.84
CA PRO A 48 -16.71 0.12 -16.59
C PRO A 48 -18.06 0.68 -16.15
N VAL A 49 -18.24 0.95 -14.85
CA VAL A 49 -19.47 1.55 -14.32
C VAL A 49 -19.66 2.98 -14.86
N MET A 50 -18.59 3.75 -15.07
CA MET A 50 -18.68 5.08 -15.69
C MET A 50 -19.15 5.01 -17.16
N PHE A 51 -18.71 4.02 -17.92
CA PHE A 51 -19.19 3.79 -19.30
C PHE A 51 -20.66 3.37 -19.32
N LEU A 52 -21.05 2.46 -18.41
CA LEU A 52 -22.43 2.04 -18.26
C LEU A 52 -23.34 3.22 -17.91
N ALA A 53 -22.93 4.07 -16.96
CA ALA A 53 -23.67 5.24 -16.52
C ALA A 53 -23.81 6.31 -17.62
N ALA A 54 -22.78 6.48 -18.45
CA ALA A 54 -22.81 7.41 -19.57
C ALA A 54 -23.61 6.90 -20.79
N GLN A 55 -24.01 5.62 -20.79
CA GLN A 55 -24.61 4.94 -21.95
C GLN A 55 -23.78 5.13 -23.24
N GLY A 56 -22.46 5.12 -23.11
CA GLY A 56 -21.55 5.49 -24.18
C GLY A 56 -20.13 5.70 -23.67
N VAL A 57 -19.34 6.49 -24.39
CA VAL A 57 -17.98 6.85 -23.96
C VAL A 57 -18.08 8.06 -23.02
N PRO A 58 -17.71 7.92 -21.73
CA PRO A 58 -17.67 9.04 -20.81
C PRO A 58 -16.54 10.00 -21.19
N ASP A 59 -16.61 11.23 -20.70
CA ASP A 59 -15.52 12.18 -20.83
C ASP A 59 -14.22 11.57 -20.25
N LEU A 60 -13.19 11.43 -21.10
CA LEU A 60 -11.96 10.75 -20.71
C LEU A 60 -11.15 11.53 -19.67
N TRP A 61 -11.29 12.85 -19.64
CA TRP A 61 -10.68 13.69 -18.61
C TRP A 61 -11.35 13.45 -17.25
N LEU A 62 -12.67 13.30 -17.22
CA LEU A 62 -13.41 12.89 -16.02
C LEU A 62 -12.97 11.52 -15.53
N VAL A 63 -12.84 10.53 -16.43
CA VAL A 63 -12.36 9.19 -16.05
C VAL A 63 -10.96 9.27 -15.45
N LEU A 64 -10.05 10.01 -16.08
CA LEU A 64 -8.67 10.16 -15.62
C LEU A 64 -8.60 10.82 -14.24
N THR A 65 -9.26 11.97 -14.07
CA THR A 65 -9.28 12.72 -12.80
C THR A 65 -9.92 11.91 -11.68
N THR A 66 -11.01 11.19 -11.96
CA THR A 66 -11.67 10.30 -11.00
C THR A 66 -10.78 9.12 -10.61
N THR A 67 -10.11 8.49 -11.58
CA THR A 67 -9.22 7.35 -11.33
C THR A 67 -8.01 7.76 -10.50
N ILE A 68 -7.41 8.91 -10.80
CA ILE A 68 -6.31 9.47 -10.02
C ILE A 68 -6.77 9.82 -8.60
N GLY A 69 -7.91 10.51 -8.46
CA GLY A 69 -8.48 10.85 -7.16
C GLY A 69 -8.81 9.60 -6.33
N GLY A 70 -9.40 8.59 -6.96
CA GLY A 70 -9.69 7.29 -6.35
C GLY A 70 -8.43 6.56 -5.90
N TYR A 71 -7.38 6.56 -6.72
CA TYR A 71 -6.09 5.97 -6.37
C TYR A 71 -5.48 6.67 -5.13
N LEU A 72 -5.45 8.00 -5.12
CA LEU A 72 -4.91 8.77 -4.02
C LEU A 72 -5.71 8.58 -2.72
N SER A 73 -7.05 8.58 -2.82
CA SER A 73 -7.95 8.36 -1.69
C SER A 73 -7.78 6.96 -1.10
N ALA A 74 -7.82 5.91 -1.93
CA ALA A 74 -7.66 4.53 -1.50
C ALA A 74 -6.25 4.26 -0.94
N GLY A 75 -5.22 4.86 -1.56
CA GLY A 75 -3.85 4.79 -1.06
C GLY A 75 -3.68 5.41 0.33
N GLY A 76 -4.29 6.58 0.55
CA GLY A 76 -4.31 7.22 1.87
C GLY A 76 -5.04 6.38 2.93
N ALA A 77 -6.21 5.83 2.58
CA ALA A 77 -6.97 4.96 3.49
C ALA A 77 -6.18 3.70 3.87
N ASN A 78 -5.49 3.05 2.92
CA ASN A 78 -4.64 1.89 3.20
C ASN A 78 -3.47 2.23 4.13
N ALA A 79 -2.82 3.38 3.91
CA ALA A 79 -1.73 3.84 4.77
C ALA A 79 -2.21 4.13 6.20
N LEU A 80 -3.40 4.73 6.35
CA LEU A 80 -4.01 4.99 7.65
C LEU A 80 -4.40 3.70 8.37
N ASN A 81 -5.02 2.73 7.67
CA ASN A 81 -5.34 1.43 8.26
C ASN A 81 -4.07 0.76 8.83
N MET A 82 -2.98 0.73 8.06
CA MET A 82 -1.72 0.12 8.53
C MET A 82 -1.05 0.90 9.66
N TYR A 83 -1.31 2.21 9.79
CA TYR A 83 -0.84 2.98 10.93
C TYR A 83 -1.63 2.67 12.19
N ILE A 84 -2.95 2.52 12.08
CA ILE A 84 -3.86 2.21 13.19
C ILE A 84 -3.64 0.77 13.66
N ASP A 85 -3.53 -0.19 12.75
CA ASP A 85 -3.37 -1.62 13.05
C ASP A 85 -1.92 -2.01 13.42
N ARG A 86 -1.02 -1.02 13.58
CA ARG A 86 0.42 -1.24 13.79
C ARG A 86 0.73 -2.11 15.02
N ASP A 87 -0.05 -1.99 16.08
CA ASP A 87 0.11 -2.76 17.32
C ASP A 87 -0.45 -4.18 17.21
N ILE A 88 -1.44 -4.39 16.34
CA ILE A 88 -2.03 -5.71 16.04
C ILE A 88 -1.16 -6.51 15.06
N ASP A 89 -0.55 -5.83 14.09
CA ASP A 89 0.30 -6.43 13.04
C ASP A 89 1.76 -6.70 13.50
N ALA A 90 2.12 -6.40 14.75
CA ALA A 90 3.48 -6.46 15.31
C ALA A 90 3.97 -7.85 15.71
#